data_AF-A0A7S0BNF6-F1
#
_entry.id   AF-A0A7S0BNF6-F1
#
_cell.length_a   1.000
_cell.length_b   1.000
_cell.length_c   1.000
_cell.angle_alpha   90.00
_cell.angle_beta   90.00
_cell.angle_gamma   90.00
#
_symmetry.space_group_name_H-M   'P 1'
#
loop_
_entity.id
_entity.type
_entity.pdbx_description
1 polymer ?
#
loop_
_entity_poly.entity_id
_entity_poly.type
_entity_poly.pdbx_seq_one_letter_code
_entity_poly.pdbx_strand_id
1 'polypeptide(L)'
;ESLDLSLPFRLSNLPGNCTVQLVKVNKNVSKTIKIALDVVFGGTDGSRRFVKEHKSNETLWELLVETEKSLGPGALTAMKSDGGMYMRPILTFMNRQVDGNLHETTLNSLGLSSGSVLLRLRY
;
A
#
# COMPACT_ATOMS: atom_id res chain seq x y z
N GLU A 1 -2.27 12.39 30.36
CA GLU A 1 -1.06 12.06 29.58
C GLU A 1 -1.41 11.18 28.39
N SER A 2 -0.62 11.24 27.33
CA SER A 2 -0.74 10.34 26.18
C SER A 2 -0.10 8.99 26.50
N LEU A 3 -0.84 7.91 26.30
CA LEU A 3 -0.34 6.55 26.48
C LEU A 3 0.68 6.19 25.38
N ASP A 4 1.81 5.62 25.77
CA ASP A 4 2.77 5.05 24.82
C ASP A 4 2.30 3.66 24.35
N LEU A 5 1.94 3.58 23.06
CA LEU A 5 1.44 2.36 22.44
C LEU A 5 2.54 1.38 22.02
N SER A 6 3.81 1.77 22.13
CA SER A 6 4.94 0.89 21.82
C SER A 6 5.22 -0.11 22.95
N LEU A 7 4.69 0.14 24.15
CA LEU A 7 4.93 -0.66 25.34
C LEU A 7 3.75 -1.63 25.60
N PRO A 8 4.03 -2.82 26.18
CA PRO A 8 2.99 -3.68 26.71
C PRO A 8 2.19 -2.97 27.81
N PHE A 9 0.89 -3.26 27.90
CA PHE A 9 -0.01 -2.63 28.89
C PHE A 9 0.53 -2.67 30.33
N ARG A 10 1.17 -3.77 30.74
CA ARG A 10 1.75 -3.88 32.09
C ARG A 10 2.91 -2.91 32.37
N LEU A 11 3.63 -2.46 31.34
CA LEU A 11 4.74 -1.51 31.45
C LEU A 11 4.30 -0.06 31.25
N SER A 12 3.01 0.18 31.00
CA SER A 12 2.47 1.52 30.79
C SER A 12 2.23 2.32 32.07
N ASN A 13 2.63 1.78 33.24
CA ASN A 13 2.48 2.39 34.57
C ASN A 13 1.05 2.90 34.86
N LEU A 14 0.04 2.26 34.28
CA LEU A 14 -1.35 2.60 34.53
C LEU A 14 -1.78 2.12 35.92
N PRO A 15 -2.37 2.99 36.77
CA PRO A 15 -2.91 2.59 38.05
C PRO A 15 -4.01 1.53 37.88
N GLY A 16 -4.15 0.65 38.87
CA GLY A 16 -5.30 -0.26 38.94
C GLY A 16 -6.60 0.52 38.85
N ASN A 17 -7.53 0.05 38.01
CA ASN A 17 -8.85 0.65 37.76
C ASN A 17 -8.84 2.02 37.06
N CYS A 18 -7.76 2.39 36.37
CA CYS A 18 -7.79 3.60 35.53
C CYS A 18 -8.83 3.45 34.39
N THR A 19 -9.50 4.56 34.05
CA THR A 19 -10.40 4.60 32.89
C THR A 19 -9.65 5.22 31.71
N VAL A 20 -9.59 4.51 30.59
CA VAL A 20 -8.89 4.99 29.38
C VAL A 20 -9.93 5.47 28.37
N GLN A 21 -9.74 6.67 27.83
CA GLN A 21 -10.59 7.19 26.78
C GLN A 21 -9.99 6.88 25.40
N LEU A 22 -10.74 6.16 24.57
CA LEU A 22 -10.38 5.94 23.18
C LEU A 22 -10.88 7.12 22.34
N VAL A 23 -9.97 7.89 21.77
CA VAL A 23 -10.30 8.98 20.85
C VAL A 23 -9.93 8.56 19.44
N LYS A 24 -10.91 8.51 18.54
CA LYS A 24 -10.67 8.30 17.11
C LYS A 24 -10.06 9.58 16.56
N VAL A 25 -8.73 9.63 16.48
CA VAL A 25 -8.07 10.78 15.86
C VAL A 25 -8.31 10.69 14.37
N ASN A 26 -9.09 11.62 13.83
CA ASN A 26 -9.27 11.78 12.39
C ASN A 26 -8.01 12.42 11.80
N LYS A 27 -6.90 11.68 11.77
CA LYS A 27 -5.68 12.08 11.07
C LYS A 27 -5.89 11.90 9.57
N ASN A 28 -6.86 12.61 9.00
CA ASN A 28 -6.98 12.87 7.55
C ASN A 28 -5.90 13.86 7.09
N VAL A 29 -4.71 13.84 7.70
CA VAL A 29 -3.56 14.51 7.13
C VAL A 29 -3.16 13.63 5.97
N SER A 30 -3.55 14.04 4.76
CA SER A 30 -3.08 13.45 3.50
C SER A 30 -1.56 13.56 3.48
N LYS A 31 -0.89 12.60 4.10
CA LYS A 31 0.56 12.49 4.11
C LYS A 31 0.98 11.96 2.76
N THR A 32 1.98 12.60 2.18
CA THR A 32 2.63 12.15 0.96
C THR A 32 3.60 11.01 1.28
N ILE A 33 3.54 9.95 0.51
CA ILE A 33 4.35 8.74 0.65
C ILE A 33 5.09 8.52 -0.65
N LYS A 34 6.39 8.24 -0.58
CA LYS A 34 7.17 7.82 -1.74
C LYS A 34 6.96 6.33 -1.95
N ILE A 35 6.45 5.94 -3.11
CA ILE A 35 6.21 4.55 -3.46
C ILE A 35 7.12 4.19 -4.61
N ALA A 36 7.92 3.16 -4.39
CA ALA A 36 8.72 2.49 -5.39
C ALA A 36 7.97 1.24 -5.87
N LEU A 37 7.26 1.34 -6.99
CA LEU A 37 6.61 0.21 -7.65
C LEU A 37 7.63 -0.53 -8.54
N ASP A 38 7.91 -1.76 -8.19
CA ASP A 38 8.79 -2.69 -8.90
C ASP A 38 7.92 -3.63 -9.75
N VAL A 39 7.88 -3.42 -11.07
CA VAL A 39 7.08 -4.23 -11.98
C VAL A 39 7.93 -5.35 -12.56
N VAL A 40 7.55 -6.59 -12.25
CA VAL A 40 8.20 -7.80 -12.77
C VAL A 40 7.36 -8.35 -13.91
N PHE A 41 7.77 -8.11 -15.15
CA PHE A 41 7.18 -8.76 -16.33
C PHE A 41 7.79 -10.16 -16.47
N GLY A 42 6.94 -11.19 -16.51
CA GLY A 42 7.39 -12.56 -16.67
C GLY A 42 8.17 -12.73 -17.99
N GLY A 43 9.47 -13.04 -17.89
CA GLY A 43 10.28 -13.49 -19.03
C GLY A 43 11.45 -12.59 -19.45
N THR A 44 11.60 -11.39 -18.93
CA THR A 44 12.79 -10.55 -19.20
C THR A 44 13.35 -9.99 -17.90
N ASP A 45 14.66 -10.10 -17.70
CA ASP A 45 15.45 -9.65 -16.53
C ASP A 45 15.34 -8.14 -16.19
N GLY A 46 14.48 -7.40 -16.86
CA GLY A 46 14.24 -5.98 -16.64
C GLY A 46 13.09 -5.73 -15.69
N SER A 47 13.32 -5.75 -14.39
CA SER A 47 12.38 -5.17 -13.42
C SER A 47 12.31 -3.66 -13.62
N ARG A 48 11.14 -3.11 -13.96
CA ARG A 48 10.99 -1.65 -14.13
C ARG A 48 10.52 -1.05 -12.81
N ARG A 49 11.36 -0.19 -12.24
CA ARG A 49 11.08 0.50 -10.98
C ARG A 49 10.58 1.91 -11.22
N PHE A 50 9.38 2.21 -10.72
CA PHE A 50 8.77 3.53 -10.75
C PHE A 50 8.74 4.10 -9.35
N VAL A 51 9.36 5.26 -9.14
CA VAL A 51 9.34 5.94 -7.85
C VAL A 51 8.49 7.19 -7.99
N LYS A 52 7.38 7.24 -7.27
CA LYS A 52 6.45 8.38 -7.31
C LYS A 52 5.90 8.70 -5.94
N GLU A 53 5.50 9.94 -5.76
CA GLU A 53 4.85 10.42 -4.55
C GLU A 53 3.33 10.27 -4.69
N HIS A 54 2.72 9.60 -3.72
CA HIS A 54 1.29 9.33 -3.66
C HIS A 54 0.71 9.82 -2.34
N LYS A 55 -0.59 10.13 -2.33
CA LYS A 55 -1.29 10.46 -1.09
C LYS A 55 -1.67 9.18 -0.36
N SER A 56 -1.55 9.18 0.96
CA SER A 56 -1.98 8.06 1.83
C SER A 56 -3.44 7.61 1.65
N ASN A 57 -4.32 8.49 1.18
CA ASN A 57 -5.73 8.17 0.91
C ASN A 57 -5.98 7.55 -0.46
N GLU A 58 -4.98 7.53 -1.35
CA GLU A 58 -5.12 6.90 -2.66
C GLU A 58 -5.21 5.37 -2.52
N THR A 59 -5.94 4.78 -3.45
CA THR A 59 -6.13 3.34 -3.56
C THR A 59 -4.97 2.71 -4.32
N LEU A 60 -4.71 1.42 -4.08
CA LEU A 60 -3.72 0.68 -4.87
C LEU A 60 -4.07 0.71 -6.37
N TRP A 61 -5.35 0.73 -6.70
CA TRP A 61 -5.80 0.87 -8.09
C TRP A 61 -5.41 2.21 -8.73
N GLU A 62 -5.66 3.32 -8.05
CA GLU A 62 -5.27 4.65 -8.54
C GLU A 62 -3.77 4.75 -8.80
N LEU A 63 -2.97 4.14 -7.91
CA LEU A 63 -1.52 4.04 -8.09
C LEU A 63 -1.17 3.26 -9.36
N LEU A 64 -1.82 2.12 -9.61
CA LEU A 64 -1.59 1.32 -10.82
C LEU A 64 -1.97 2.11 -12.07
N VAL A 65 -3.15 2.73 -12.11
CA VAL A 65 -3.62 3.56 -13.24
C VAL A 65 -2.67 4.73 -13.48
N GLU A 66 -2.13 5.34 -12.44
CA GLU A 66 -1.15 6.42 -12.59
C GLU A 66 0.16 5.92 -13.19
N THR A 67 0.63 4.74 -12.78
CA THR A 67 1.83 4.13 -13.36
C THR A 67 1.61 3.67 -14.80
N GLU A 68 0.38 3.28 -15.17
CA GLU A 68 0.01 3.00 -16.56
C GLU A 68 0.12 4.21 -17.47
N LYS A 69 -0.15 5.43 -16.99
CA LYS A 69 0.05 6.65 -17.79
C LYS A 69 1.49 6.80 -18.25
N SER A 70 2.45 6.27 -17.49
CA SER A 70 3.88 6.30 -17.83
C SER A 70 4.33 5.10 -18.68
N LEU A 71 3.63 3.95 -18.59
CA LEU A 71 4.01 2.72 -19.30
C LEU A 71 3.28 2.52 -20.64
N GLY A 72 2.08 3.06 -20.76
CA GLY A 72 1.14 2.81 -21.84
C GLY A 72 -0.20 2.25 -21.30
N PRO A 73 -1.33 2.61 -21.92
CA PRO A 73 -2.65 2.19 -21.46
C PRO A 73 -2.82 0.67 -21.52
N GLY A 74 -3.28 0.07 -20.42
CA GLY A 74 -3.56 -1.37 -20.32
C GLY A 74 -2.33 -2.24 -20.06
N ALA A 75 -1.16 -1.64 -19.84
CA ALA A 75 0.07 -2.39 -19.56
C ALA A 75 0.05 -3.08 -18.18
N LEU A 76 -0.76 -2.60 -17.22
CA LEU A 76 -0.77 -3.11 -15.85
C LEU A 76 -2.14 -3.57 -15.34
N THR A 77 -3.24 -2.92 -15.74
CA THR A 77 -4.61 -3.20 -15.27
C THR A 77 -5.36 -4.12 -16.23
N ALA A 78 -4.99 -4.14 -17.51
CA ALA A 78 -5.66 -4.91 -18.56
C ALA A 78 -4.71 -5.86 -19.32
N MET A 79 -3.66 -6.34 -18.65
CA MET A 79 -2.72 -7.28 -19.24
C MET A 79 -3.45 -8.57 -19.64
N LYS A 80 -3.40 -8.91 -20.92
CA LYS A 80 -3.95 -10.16 -21.45
C LYS A 80 -2.85 -11.21 -21.49
N SER A 81 -3.13 -12.39 -20.94
CA SER A 81 -2.32 -13.58 -21.16
C SER A 81 -2.50 -14.08 -22.60
N ASP A 82 -1.56 -14.89 -23.08
CA ASP A 82 -1.53 -15.48 -24.43
C ASP A 82 -2.81 -16.29 -24.76
N GLY A 83 -3.58 -16.69 -23.73
CA GLY A 83 -4.89 -17.33 -23.85
C GLY A 83 -6.12 -16.39 -23.82
N GLY A 84 -5.94 -15.07 -23.91
CA GLY A 84 -7.04 -14.10 -23.91
C GLY A 84 -7.70 -13.83 -22.55
N MET A 85 -7.22 -14.45 -21.48
CA MET A 85 -7.64 -14.16 -20.11
C MET A 85 -6.99 -12.88 -19.58
N TYR A 86 -7.77 -12.07 -18.87
CA TYR A 86 -7.26 -10.92 -18.12
C TYR A 86 -6.49 -11.40 -16.89
N MET A 87 -5.20 -11.04 -16.84
CA MET A 87 -4.32 -11.38 -15.72
C MET A 87 -4.56 -10.40 -14.57
N ARG A 88 -4.73 -10.91 -13.36
CA ARG A 88 -5.00 -10.07 -12.19
C ARG A 88 -3.68 -9.58 -11.59
N PRO A 89 -3.48 -8.27 -11.40
CA PRO A 89 -2.28 -7.76 -10.76
C PRO A 89 -2.23 -8.18 -9.29
N ILE A 90 -1.11 -8.79 -8.90
CA ILE A 90 -0.79 -9.19 -7.54
C ILE A 90 0.24 -8.22 -6.99
N LEU A 91 -0.12 -7.48 -5.94
CA LEU A 91 0.81 -6.58 -5.25
C LEU A 91 1.36 -7.24 -4.00
N THR A 92 2.69 -7.20 -3.85
CA THR A 92 3.39 -7.67 -2.66
C THR A 92 4.07 -6.51 -1.96
N PHE A 93 3.81 -6.35 -0.66
CA PHE A 93 4.45 -5.36 0.21
C PHE A 93 4.90 -6.03 1.50
N MET A 94 6.14 -5.84 1.95
CA MET A 94 6.65 -6.37 3.23
C MET A 94 6.24 -7.84 3.52
N ASN A 95 6.38 -8.74 2.53
CA ASN A 95 5.96 -10.15 2.60
C ASN A 95 4.44 -10.42 2.71
N ARG A 96 3.60 -9.40 2.55
CA ARG A 96 2.15 -9.53 2.44
C ARG A 96 1.74 -9.40 0.98
N GLN A 97 0.89 -10.32 0.54
CA GLN A 97 0.29 -10.30 -0.78
C GLN A 97 -1.11 -9.71 -0.68
N VAL A 98 -1.47 -8.84 -1.62
CA VAL A 98 -2.81 -8.28 -1.77
C VAL A 98 -3.34 -8.66 -3.14
N ASP A 99 -4.35 -9.51 -3.15
CA ASP A 99 -5.11 -9.95 -4.31
C ASP A 99 -6.59 -9.57 -4.17
N GLY A 100 -7.23 -9.19 -5.28
CA GLY A 100 -8.69 -9.08 -5.37
C GLY A 100 -9.34 -7.72 -5.06
N ASN A 101 -8.83 -6.92 -4.10
CA ASN A 101 -9.53 -5.69 -3.62
C ASN A 101 -8.73 -4.38 -3.75
N LEU A 102 -7.98 -4.23 -4.85
CA LEU A 102 -7.11 -3.07 -5.08
C LEU A 102 -7.84 -1.71 -5.07
N HIS A 103 -9.13 -1.70 -5.38
CA HIS A 103 -9.97 -0.50 -5.40
C HIS A 103 -10.40 -0.01 -4.02
N GLU A 104 -10.49 -0.90 -3.04
CA GLU A 104 -10.95 -0.55 -1.68
C GLU A 104 -9.76 -0.40 -0.72
N THR A 105 -8.66 -1.10 -0.99
CA THR A 105 -7.44 -1.01 -0.20
C THR A 105 -6.72 0.30 -0.46
N THR A 106 -6.77 1.20 0.53
CA THR A 106 -5.99 2.44 0.55
C THR A 106 -4.60 2.21 1.14
N LEU A 107 -3.63 3.03 0.78
CA LEU A 107 -2.29 2.97 1.36
C LEU A 107 -2.31 3.09 2.89
N ASN A 108 -3.17 3.96 3.42
CA ASN A 108 -3.38 4.10 4.85
C ASN A 108 -3.92 2.82 5.53
N SER A 109 -4.83 2.09 4.86
CA SER A 109 -5.34 0.80 5.38
C SER A 109 -4.26 -0.28 5.50
N LEU A 110 -3.21 -0.17 4.69
CA LEU A 110 -2.04 -1.06 4.73
C LEU A 110 -1.01 -0.64 5.80
N GLY A 111 -1.29 0.43 6.54
CA GLY A 111 -0.36 1.03 7.51
C GLY A 111 0.72 1.90 6.87
N LEU A 112 0.64 2.14 5.56
CA LEU A 112 1.54 3.04 4.85
C LEU A 112 1.02 4.46 5.08
N SER A 113 1.53 5.11 6.12
CA SER A 113 1.10 6.45 6.51
C SER A 113 2.20 7.51 6.37
N SER A 114 3.48 7.12 6.23
CA SER A 114 4.60 8.02 5.95
C SER A 114 5.85 7.25 5.52
N GLY A 115 6.69 7.86 4.69
CA GLY A 115 8.01 7.33 4.35
C GLY A 115 8.14 6.84 2.91
N SER A 116 9.03 5.88 2.69
CA SER A 116 9.29 5.24 1.40
C SER A 116 8.93 3.76 1.45
N VAL A 117 8.13 3.28 0.49
CA VAL A 117 7.63 1.91 0.47
C VAL A 117 7.97 1.27 -0.87
N LEU A 118 8.43 0.01 -0.83
CA LEU A 118 8.62 -0.79 -2.03
C LEU A 118 7.42 -1.72 -2.21
N LEU A 119 6.73 -1.58 -3.33
CA LEU A 119 5.66 -2.47 -3.77
C LEU A 119 6.18 -3.27 -4.95
N ARG A 120 6.01 -4.58 -4.92
CA ARG A 120 6.33 -5.44 -6.07
C ARG A 120 5.05 -5.89 -6.75
N LEU A 121 4.96 -5.62 -8.04
CA LEU A 121 3.85 -6.01 -8.89
C LEU A 121 4.24 -7.25 -9.68
N ARG A 122 3.40 -8.27 -9.58
CA ARG A 122 3.49 -9.55 -10.30
C ARG A 122 2.13 -9.86 -10.94
N TYR A 123 2.17 -10.73 -11.93
CA TYR A 123 1.00 -11.23 -12.65
C TYR A 123 0.95 -12.74 -12.53
#